data_AF-A0A5J4ECY4-F1
#
_entry.id   AF-A0A5J4ECY4-F1
#
_cell.length_a   1.000
_cell.length_b   1.000
_cell.length_c   1.000
_cell.angle_alpha   90.00
_cell.angle_beta   90.00
_cell.angle_gamma   90.00
#
_symmetry.space_group_name_H-M   'P 1'
#
loop_
_entity.id
_entity.type
_entity.pdbx_description
1 polymer ?
#
loop_
_entity_poly.entity_id
_entity_poly.type
_entity_poly.pdbx_seq_one_letter_code
_entity_poly.pdbx_strand_id
1 'polypeptide(L)'
;MIRVAFEIAKVERIEVYCAPENDASVAIPRKLGFLHEATLARRYNDSEGDVHDMMVWTLFKDACPDSPASHQELRAFDCLGRQIL
;
A
#
# COMPACT_ATOMS: atom_id res chain seq x y z
N MET A 1 -8.48 -3.72 -1.86
CA MET A 1 -7.99 -2.93 -0.71
C MET A 1 -7.86 -1.44 -1.05
N ILE A 2 -7.03 -1.05 -2.03
CA ILE A 2 -6.76 0.37 -2.35
C ILE A 2 -8.04 1.18 -2.60
N ARG A 3 -8.92 0.68 -3.48
CA ARG A 3 -10.22 1.28 -3.73
C ARG A 3 -11.09 1.40 -2.47
N VAL A 4 -11.11 0.39 -1.59
CA VAL A 4 -11.83 0.47 -0.30
C VAL A 4 -11.28 1.59 0.57
N ALA A 5 -9.95 1.74 0.64
CA ALA A 5 -9.32 2.79 1.45
C ALA A 5 -9.73 4.19 0.99
N PHE A 6 -9.75 4.44 -0.32
CA PHE A 6 -10.15 5.75 -0.87
C PHE A 6 -11.67 5.96 -0.93
N GLU A 7 -12.44 4.96 -1.37
CA GLU A 7 -13.88 5.09 -1.61
C GLU A 7 -14.71 4.94 -0.34
N ILE A 8 -14.28 4.11 0.62
CA ILE A 8 -15.03 3.84 1.85
C ILE A 8 -14.36 4.52 3.05
N ALA A 9 -13.08 4.26 3.30
CA ALA A 9 -12.37 4.84 4.44
C ALA A 9 -12.00 6.33 4.25
N LYS A 10 -12.15 6.86 3.02
CA LYS A 10 -11.90 8.27 2.66
C LYS A 10 -10.52 8.77 3.07
N VAL A 11 -9.50 7.90 3.02
CA VAL A 11 -8.11 8.33 3.26
C VAL A 11 -7.62 9.19 2.10
N GLU A 12 -6.63 10.04 2.33
CA GLU A 12 -6.01 10.85 1.28
C GLU A 12 -4.72 10.22 0.73
N ARG A 13 -4.14 9.27 1.49
CA ARG A 13 -2.85 8.63 1.19
C ARG A 13 -2.81 7.22 1.74
N ILE A 14 -2.22 6.31 0.98
CA ILE A 14 -1.85 4.96 1.41
C ILE A 14 -0.33 4.84 1.36
N GLU A 15 0.26 4.36 2.45
CA GLU A 15 1.67 4.00 2.51
C GLU A 15 1.83 2.49 2.63
N VAL A 16 2.87 1.98 1.98
CA VAL A 16 3.36 0.61 2.14
C VAL A 16 4.83 0.68 2.54
N TYR A 17 5.15 -0.04 3.61
CA TYR A 17 6.50 -0.15 4.13
C TYR A 17 7.04 -1.56 3.86
N CYS A 18 8.25 -1.64 3.33
CA CYS A 18 8.94 -2.92 3.16
C CYS A 18 10.47 -2.76 3.23
N ALA A 19 11.14 -3.86 3.60
CA ALA A 19 12.59 -3.97 3.52
C ALA A 19 13.05 -3.91 2.06
N PRO A 20 14.15 -3.22 1.72
CA PRO A 20 14.74 -3.24 0.38
C PRO A 20 15.09 -4.66 -0.11
N GLU A 21 15.43 -5.56 0.81
CA GLU A 21 15.85 -6.93 0.52
C GLU A 21 14.66 -7.85 0.19
N ASN A 22 13.42 -7.39 0.44
CA ASN A 22 12.20 -8.17 0.17
C ASN A 22 11.68 -7.88 -1.25
N ASP A 23 12.37 -8.43 -2.25
CA ASP A 23 12.04 -8.25 -3.68
C ASP A 23 10.57 -8.54 -4.00
N ALA A 24 10.00 -9.57 -3.36
CA ALA A 24 8.61 -9.96 -3.56
C ALA A 24 7.66 -8.84 -3.13
N SER A 25 7.88 -8.25 -1.94
CA SER A 25 7.06 -7.15 -1.43
C SER A 25 7.33 -5.85 -2.16
N VAL A 26 8.57 -5.58 -2.58
CA VAL A 26 8.95 -4.41 -3.40
C VAL A 26 8.26 -4.43 -4.78
N ALA A 27 8.03 -5.62 -5.36
CA ALA A 27 7.39 -5.73 -6.66
C ALA A 27 5.90 -5.31 -6.65
N ILE A 28 5.21 -5.46 -5.52
CA ILE A 28 3.77 -5.17 -5.41
C ILE A 28 3.42 -3.67 -5.56
N PRO A 29 3.96 -2.74 -4.74
CA PRO A 29 3.65 -1.31 -4.88
C PRO A 29 4.04 -0.80 -6.26
N ARG A 30 5.17 -1.28 -6.81
CA ARG A 30 5.60 -0.96 -8.18
C ARG A 30 4.57 -1.36 -9.24
N LYS A 31 4.05 -2.59 -9.17
CA LYS A 31 3.01 -3.07 -10.10
C LYS A 31 1.68 -2.32 -9.96
N LEU A 32 1.38 -1.81 -8.77
CA LEU A 32 0.13 -1.13 -8.46
C LEU A 32 0.19 0.40 -8.65
N GLY A 33 1.33 0.94 -9.09
CA GLY A 33 1.49 2.36 -9.39
C GLY A 33 1.80 3.25 -8.18
N PHE A 34 2.29 2.69 -7.08
CA PHE A 34 2.80 3.48 -5.96
C PHE A 34 4.13 4.13 -6.35
N LEU A 35 4.34 5.35 -5.88
CA LEU A 35 5.60 6.05 -5.96
C LEU A 35 6.55 5.54 -4.88
N HIS A 36 7.80 5.25 -5.23
CA HIS A 36 8.85 5.08 -4.21
C HIS A 36 9.25 6.47 -3.70
N GLU A 37 8.86 6.79 -2.47
CA GLU A 37 9.05 8.13 -1.91
C GLU A 37 10.42 8.27 -1.24
N ALA A 38 10.84 7.26 -0.47
CA ALA A 38 12.13 7.26 0.19
C ALA A 38 12.58 5.86 0.63
N THR A 39 13.90 5.68 0.76
CA THR A 39 14.50 4.62 1.58
C THR A 39 15.09 5.25 2.84
N LEU A 40 14.55 4.91 4.00
CA LEU A 40 15.00 5.40 5.29
C LEU A 40 16.00 4.43 5.89
N ALA A 41 17.21 4.92 6.19
CA ALA A 41 18.26 4.08 6.74
C ALA A 41 17.97 3.65 8.18
N ARG A 42 18.25 2.38 8.51
CA ARG A 42 18.23 1.82 9.87
C ARG A 42 16.94 2.14 10.63
N ARG A 43 15.80 1.85 10.02
CA ARG A 43 14.49 2.36 10.45
C ARG A 43 13.70 1.40 11.34
N TYR A 44 13.93 0.09 11.22
CA TYR A 44 13.24 -0.89 12.05
C TYR A 44 14.15 -2.07 12.39
N ASN A 45 13.77 -2.78 13.47
CA ASN A 45 14.41 -4.03 13.85
C ASN A 45 13.46 -5.18 13.48
N ASP A 46 13.99 -6.27 12.95
CA ASP A 46 13.20 -7.48 12.75
C ASP A 46 13.03 -8.30 14.04
N SER A 47 12.47 -9.52 13.92
CA SER A 47 12.27 -10.42 15.05
C SER A 47 13.56 -10.97 15.65
N GLU A 48 14.65 -10.99 14.89
CA GLU A 48 15.98 -11.43 15.33
C GLU A 48 16.79 -10.25 15.93
N GLY A 49 16.28 -9.02 15.80
CA GLY A 49 16.91 -7.81 16.31
C GLY A 49 17.85 -7.13 15.32
N ASP A 50 17.91 -7.63 14.08
CA ASP A 50 18.71 -7.02 13.02
C ASP A 50 18.07 -5.72 12.55
N VAL A 51 18.92 -4.71 12.33
CA VAL A 51 18.49 -3.37 11.95
C VAL A 51 18.44 -3.26 10.43
N HIS A 52 17.29 -2.89 9.89
CA HIS A 52 17.04 -2.82 8.45
C HIS A 52 16.65 -1.43 7.98
N ASP A 53 16.96 -1.15 6.71
CA ASP A 53 16.45 0.01 6.00
C ASP A 53 14.96 -0.18 5.66
N MET A 54 14.22 0.91 5.46
CA MET A 54 12.80 0.85 5.16
C MET A 54 12.48 1.66 3.91
N MET A 55 11.96 0.99 2.88
CA MET A 55 11.35 1.67 1.75
C MET A 55 9.95 2.14 2.12
N VAL A 56 9.63 3.37 1.72
CA VAL A 56 8.31 3.97 1.83
C VAL A 56 7.73 4.14 0.44
N TRP A 57 6.60 3.50 0.20
CA TRP A 57 5.87 3.57 -1.06
C TRP A 57 4.53 4.26 -0.84
N THR A 58 4.22 5.26 -1.66
CA THR A 58 3.06 6.12 -1.46
C THR A 58 2.15 6.10 -2.67
N LEU A 59 0.84 5.98 -2.43
CA LEU A 59 -0.20 6.28 -3.42
C LEU A 59 -1.15 7.32 -2.84
N PHE A 60 -1.25 8.46 -3.53
CA PHE A 60 -2.20 9.51 -3.20
C PHE A 60 -3.55 9.26 -3.86
N LYS A 61 -4.62 9.74 -3.24
CA LYS A 61 -5.98 9.63 -3.74
C LYS A 61 -6.12 10.14 -5.18
N ASP A 62 -5.52 11.29 -5.49
CA ASP A 62 -5.60 11.92 -6.81
C ASP A 62 -4.81 11.18 -7.89
N ALA A 63 -3.81 10.39 -7.49
CA ALA A 63 -3.06 9.52 -8.41
C ALA A 63 -3.71 8.13 -8.57
N CYS A 64 -4.69 7.79 -7.74
CA CYS A 64 -5.33 6.49 -7.78
C CYS A 64 -6.09 6.21 -9.09
N PRO A 65 -6.85 7.15 -9.69
CA PRO A 65 -7.59 6.90 -10.93
C PRO A 65 -6.72 6.37 -12.06
N ASP A 66 -5.50 6.90 -12.20
CA ASP A 66 -4.55 6.53 -13.25
C ASP A 66 -3.69 5.30 -12.90
N SER A 67 -3.80 4.80 -11.68
CA SER A 67 -3.03 3.64 -11.22
C SER A 67 -3.67 2.31 -11.65
N PRO A 68 -2.89 1.23 -11.86
CA PRO A 68 -3.46 -0.10 -12.10
C PRO A 68 -4.41 -0.60 -11.01
N ALA A 69 -4.35 -0.02 -9.81
CA ALA A 69 -5.21 -0.39 -8.69
C ALA A 69 -6.68 0.05 -8.85
N SER A 70 -6.98 1.01 -9.73
CA SER A 70 -8.36 1.49 -9.96
C SER A 70 -9.19 0.55 -10.83
N HIS A 71 -8.56 -0.30 -11.65
CA HIS A 71 -9.24 -1.08 -12.69
C HIS A 71 -9.81 -2.43 -12.24
N GLN A 72 -9.75 -2.76 -10.95
CA GLN A 72 -10.22 -4.04 -10.44
C GLN A 72 -11.71 -3.98 -10.04
N GLU A 73 -12.48 -5.00 -10.39
CA GLU A 73 -13.81 -5.21 -9.84
C GLU A 73 -13.72 -5.36 -8.31
N LEU A 74 -14.55 -4.62 -7.59
CA LEU A 74 -14.53 -4.60 -6.14
C LEU A 74 -15.95 -4.83 -5.62
N ARG A 75 -16.08 -5.81 -4.73
CA ARG A 75 -17.20 -5.94 -3.81
C ARG A 75 -16.68 -5.76 -2.40
N ALA A 76 -17.35 -4.95 -1.60
CA ALA A 76 -17.00 -4.74 -0.21
C ALA A 76 -18.20 -5.13 0.67
N PHE A 77 -17.91 -5.74 1.82
CA PHE A 77 -18.93 -6.19 2.77
C PHE A 77 -18.62 -5.62 4.16
N ASP A 78 -19.66 -5.29 4.92
CA ASP A 78 -19.52 -4.95 6.33
C ASP A 78 -19.29 -6.21 7.20
N CYS A 79 -19.09 -6.03 8.51
CA CYS A 79 -18.87 -7.14 9.44
C CYS A 79 -20.10 -8.05 9.63
N LEU A 80 -21.28 -7.64 9.15
CA LEU A 80 -22.51 -8.42 9.16
C LEU A 80 -22.76 -9.13 7.82
N GLY A 81 -21.82 -9.02 6.87
CA GLY A 81 -21.92 -9.64 5.55
C GLY A 81 -22.82 -8.90 4.56
N ARG A 82 -23.20 -7.65 4.85
CA ARG A 82 -23.99 -6.82 3.92
C ARG A 82 -23.07 -6.13 2.93
N GLN A 83 -23.44 -6.14 1.65
CA GLN A 83 -22.65 -5.46 0.62
C GLN A 83 -22.74 -3.93 0.79
N ILE A 84 -21.58 -3.27 0.82
CA ILE A 84 -21.43 -1.81 0.95
C ILE A 84 -20.77 -1.16 -0.28
N LEU A 85 -20.22 -1.97 -1.20
CA LEU A 85 -19.82 -1.61 -2.56
C LEU A 85 -20.00 -2.83 -3.46
#